data_AF-A0A832J5B5-F1
#
_entry.id   AF-A0A832J5B5-F1
#
_cell.length_a   1.000
_cell.length_b   1.000
_cell.length_c   1.000
_cell.angle_alpha   90.00
_cell.angle_beta   90.00
_cell.angle_gamma   90.00
#
_symmetry.space_group_name_H-M   'P 1'
#
loop_
_entity.id
_entity.type
_entity.pdbx_description
1 polymer ?
#
loop_
_entity_poly.entity_id
_entity_poly.type
_entity_poly.pdbx_seq_one_letter_code
_entity_poly.pdbx_strand_id
1 'polypeptide(L)'
;MVNTIGDSLNSGYSLSTTNVTYWFSSTHNGWSAYEKQQFQAAFQLWGNVSNLQFSQATSQAQANFLLLNVTGAEMQAETGASGVLGFFYLPTSPNQQQGWFNRDGIGWDQANANGGLEQGGYGFITMVHELGHALGLSH
;
A
#
# COMPACT_ATOMS: atom_id res chain seq x y z
N MET A 1 29.27 -7.97 14.36
CA MET A 1 28.55 -7.70 13.09
C MET A 1 27.57 -6.58 13.39
N VAL A 2 27.79 -5.39 12.83
CA VAL A 2 26.86 -4.26 13.02
C VAL A 2 25.62 -4.58 12.20
N ASN A 3 24.49 -4.78 12.89
CA ASN A 3 23.20 -4.97 12.25
C ASN A 3 22.74 -3.60 11.75
N THR A 4 23.16 -3.19 10.57
CA THR A 4 22.62 -2.01 9.90
C THR A 4 21.21 -2.35 9.47
N ILE A 5 20.22 -1.91 10.26
CA ILE A 5 18.83 -1.82 9.80
C ILE A 5 18.86 -0.87 8.60
N GLY A 6 18.54 -1.40 7.42
CA GLY A 6 18.61 -0.67 6.17
C GLY A 6 17.39 0.24 6.03
N ASP A 7 17.48 1.47 6.54
CA ASP A 7 16.46 2.51 6.32
C ASP A 7 16.69 3.25 4.99
N SER A 8 15.66 3.93 4.50
CA SER A 8 15.63 4.88 3.39
C SER A 8 16.85 5.82 3.34
N LEU A 9 17.33 6.27 4.50
CA LEU A 9 18.51 7.13 4.62
C LEU A 9 19.84 6.45 4.27
N ASN A 10 19.92 5.12 4.39
CA ASN A 10 21.10 4.32 4.08
C ASN A 10 20.98 3.58 2.74
N SER A 11 19.76 3.17 2.37
CA SER A 11 19.47 2.41 1.15
C SER A 11 19.18 3.30 -0.07
N GLY A 12 18.79 4.56 0.15
CA GLY A 12 18.57 5.55 -0.90
C GLY A 12 17.30 5.33 -1.73
N TYR A 13 16.37 4.48 -1.28
CA TYR A 13 15.10 4.29 -1.98
C TYR A 13 14.24 5.54 -1.83
N SER A 14 13.90 6.13 -2.97
CA SER A 14 13.02 7.29 -3.04
C SER A 14 12.28 7.32 -4.36
N LEU A 15 11.10 7.90 -4.37
CA LEU A 15 10.40 8.23 -5.61
C LEU A 15 11.17 9.31 -6.38
N SER A 16 11.17 9.21 -7.71
CA SER A 16 11.70 10.25 -8.61
C SER A 16 10.72 11.39 -8.89
N THR A 17 9.54 11.36 -8.26
CA THR A 17 8.44 12.32 -8.45
C THR A 17 7.81 12.72 -7.12
N THR A 18 7.32 13.95 -7.04
CA THR A 18 6.48 14.42 -5.94
C THR A 18 4.98 14.35 -6.26
N ASN A 19 4.62 14.17 -7.53
CA ASN A 19 3.25 13.88 -7.96
C ASN A 19 3.13 12.38 -8.18
N VAL A 20 2.46 11.70 -7.25
CA VAL A 20 2.36 10.24 -7.19
C VAL A 20 0.97 9.84 -7.65
N THR A 21 0.89 9.14 -8.77
CA THR A 21 -0.38 8.62 -9.28
C THR A 21 -0.62 7.19 -8.80
N TYR A 22 -1.86 6.87 -8.42
CA TYR A 22 -2.25 5.51 -8.01
C TYR A 22 -3.42 4.97 -8.83
N TRP A 23 -3.53 3.64 -8.89
CA TRP A 23 -4.65 2.95 -9.53
C TRP A 23 -5.14 1.78 -8.68
N PHE A 24 -6.46 1.74 -8.46
CA PHE A 24 -7.13 0.60 -7.86
C PHE A 24 -7.33 -0.48 -8.91
N SER A 25 -6.46 -1.49 -8.92
CA SER A 25 -6.52 -2.58 -9.89
C SER A 25 -7.79 -3.41 -9.73
N SER A 26 -8.33 -3.91 -10.84
CA SER A 26 -9.41 -4.90 -10.86
C SER A 26 -8.93 -6.28 -11.33
N THR A 27 -7.61 -6.52 -11.36
CA THR A 27 -7.03 -7.78 -11.88
C THR A 27 -7.28 -9.00 -10.99
N HIS A 28 -7.49 -8.78 -9.68
CA HIS A 28 -7.82 -9.83 -8.71
C HIS A 28 -9.25 -9.66 -8.22
N ASN A 29 -9.43 -8.84 -7.18
CA ASN A 29 -10.73 -8.51 -6.62
C ASN A 29 -11.06 -7.04 -6.84
N GLY A 30 -12.36 -6.74 -6.87
CA GLY A 30 -12.84 -5.36 -6.92
C GLY A 30 -12.61 -4.62 -5.61
N TRP A 31 -12.30 -3.34 -5.72
CA TRP A 31 -12.25 -2.40 -4.60
C TRP A 31 -13.64 -1.78 -4.38
N SER A 32 -14.18 -1.87 -3.18
CA SER A 32 -15.40 -1.15 -2.78
C SER A 32 -15.15 0.36 -2.75
N ALA A 33 -16.22 1.16 -2.83
CA ALA A 33 -16.11 2.61 -2.66
C ALA A 33 -15.52 2.99 -1.30
N TYR A 34 -15.86 2.22 -0.26
CA TYR A 34 -15.38 2.43 1.10
C TYR A 34 -13.87 2.17 1.23
N GLU A 35 -13.37 1.04 0.74
CA GLU A 35 -11.92 0.76 0.77
C GLU A 35 -11.13 1.83 0.01
N LYS A 36 -11.64 2.29 -1.14
CA LYS A 36 -11.01 3.39 -1.90
C LYS A 36 -10.93 4.67 -1.09
N GLN A 37 -11.98 5.01 -0.35
CA GLN A 37 -11.98 6.18 0.53
C GLN A 37 -10.95 6.06 1.66
N GLN A 38 -10.76 4.87 2.23
CA GLN A 38 -9.77 4.65 3.28
C GLN A 38 -8.34 4.74 2.74
N PHE A 39 -8.07 4.22 1.54
CA PHE A 39 -6.79 4.47 0.86
C PHE A 39 -6.55 5.95 0.59
N GLN A 40 -7.56 6.69 0.14
CA GLN A 40 -7.45 8.13 -0.08
C GLN A 40 -7.12 8.87 1.22
N ALA A 41 -7.71 8.48 2.35
CA ALA A 41 -7.36 9.01 3.66
C ALA A 41 -5.92 8.64 4.08
N ALA A 42 -5.47 7.40 3.84
CA ALA A 42 -4.09 6.98 4.10
C ALA A 42 -3.06 7.75 3.25
N PHE A 43 -3.35 7.98 1.96
CA PHE A 43 -2.54 8.86 1.10
C PHE A 43 -2.51 10.30 1.62
N GLN A 44 -3.65 10.82 2.08
CA GLN A 44 -3.72 12.16 2.65
C GLN A 44 -2.86 12.29 3.92
N LEU A 45 -2.79 11.28 4.78
CA LEU A 45 -1.91 11.31 5.95
C LEU A 45 -0.44 11.48 5.55
N TRP A 46 0.04 10.73 4.55
CA TRP A 46 1.38 10.91 4.02
C TRP A 46 1.57 12.27 3.35
N GLY A 47 0.59 12.74 2.56
CA GLY A 47 0.62 14.04 1.92
C GLY A 47 0.65 15.22 2.90
N ASN A 48 0.01 15.08 4.07
CA ASN A 48 -0.02 16.13 5.09
C ASN A 48 1.34 16.37 5.77
N VAL A 49 2.23 15.37 5.77
CA VAL A 49 3.54 15.42 6.46
C VAL A 49 4.72 15.40 5.49
N SER A 50 4.46 15.44 4.19
CA SER A 50 5.48 15.41 3.15
C SER A 50 5.17 16.43 2.05
N ASN A 51 6.06 16.56 1.07
CA ASN A 51 5.82 17.38 -0.13
C ASN A 51 5.20 16.56 -1.28
N LEU A 52 4.57 15.43 -0.97
CA LEU A 52 3.96 14.53 -1.96
C LEU A 52 2.49 14.86 -2.19
N GLN A 53 2.07 14.76 -3.44
CA GLN A 53 0.69 14.89 -3.87
C GLN A 53 0.23 13.58 -4.48
N PHE A 54 -0.89 13.04 -4.00
CA PHE A 54 -1.45 11.78 -4.48
C PHE A 54 -2.70 12.02 -5.30
N SER A 55 -2.80 11.39 -6.48
CA SER A 55 -4.01 11.45 -7.29
C SER A 55 -4.27 10.13 -8.00
N GLN A 56 -5.53 9.81 -8.25
CA GLN A 56 -5.87 8.63 -9.02
C GLN A 56 -5.51 8.86 -10.50
N ALA A 57 -4.78 7.91 -11.10
CA ALA A 57 -4.45 7.94 -12.53
C ALA A 57 -5.71 7.79 -13.39
N THR A 58 -5.67 8.23 -14.65
CA THR A 58 -6.79 8.01 -15.59
C THR A 58 -6.78 6.62 -16.22
N SER A 59 -5.68 5.89 -16.09
CA SER A 59 -5.53 4.50 -16.50
C SER A 59 -4.47 3.78 -15.67
N GLN A 60 -4.54 2.45 -15.63
CA GLN A 60 -3.55 1.63 -14.94
C GLN A 60 -2.12 1.89 -15.41
N ALA A 61 -1.90 2.04 -16.72
CA ALA A 61 -0.57 2.22 -17.30
C ALA A 61 0.10 3.56 -16.90
N GLN A 62 -0.66 4.53 -16.41
CA GLN A 62 -0.16 5.85 -16.00
C GLN A 62 0.08 5.96 -14.48
N ALA A 63 -0.23 4.91 -13.71
CA ALA A 63 -0.05 4.96 -12.27
C ALA A 63 1.39 4.67 -11.86
N ASN A 64 1.91 5.40 -10.88
CA ASN A 64 3.12 5.01 -10.16
C ASN A 64 2.86 3.80 -9.26
N PHE A 65 1.69 3.78 -8.62
CA PHE A 65 1.28 2.75 -7.66
C PHE A 65 0.09 1.95 -8.18
N LEU A 66 0.22 0.62 -8.14
CA LEU A 66 -0.88 -0.30 -8.41
C LEU A 66 -1.33 -0.96 -7.11
N LEU A 67 -2.57 -0.71 -6.71
CA LEU A 67 -3.16 -1.28 -5.50
C LEU A 67 -3.97 -2.54 -5.87
N LEU A 68 -3.54 -3.67 -5.35
CA LEU A 68 -4.09 -4.99 -5.62
C LEU A 68 -4.86 -5.49 -4.40
N ASN A 69 -6.16 -5.76 -4.59
CA ASN A 69 -7.02 -6.37 -3.58
C ASN A 69 -7.01 -7.88 -3.77
N VAL A 70 -6.42 -8.62 -2.83
CA VAL A 70 -6.19 -10.06 -2.96
C VAL A 70 -6.78 -10.82 -1.78
N THR A 71 -7.18 -12.06 -2.02
CA THR A 71 -7.56 -13.01 -0.98
C THR A 71 -6.34 -13.50 -0.20
N GLY A 72 -6.58 -14.13 0.95
CA GLY A 72 -5.51 -14.74 1.74
C GLY A 72 -4.77 -15.85 0.99
N ALA A 73 -5.48 -16.60 0.13
CA ALA A 73 -4.88 -17.64 -0.70
C ALA A 73 -3.95 -17.05 -1.78
N GLU A 74 -4.38 -15.97 -2.45
CA GLU A 74 -3.55 -15.25 -3.43
C GLU A 74 -2.33 -14.62 -2.76
N MET A 75 -2.50 -14.01 -1.59
CA MET A 75 -1.39 -13.45 -0.80
C MET A 75 -0.38 -14.53 -0.40
N GLN A 76 -0.84 -15.70 0.04
CA GLN A 76 0.04 -16.81 0.38
C GLN A 76 0.77 -17.35 -0.86
N ALA A 77 0.09 -17.41 -2.01
CA ALA A 77 0.70 -17.85 -3.26
C ALA A 77 1.82 -16.91 -3.71
N GLU A 78 1.64 -15.59 -3.54
CA GLU A 78 2.63 -14.58 -3.91
C GLU A 78 3.83 -14.53 -2.94
N THR A 79 3.56 -14.61 -1.63
CA THR A 79 4.60 -14.40 -0.60
C THR A 79 5.25 -15.70 -0.12
N GLY A 80 4.62 -16.84 -0.35
CA GLY A 80 5.01 -18.13 0.23
C GLY A 80 4.70 -18.25 1.73
N ALA A 81 4.03 -17.27 2.34
CA ALA A 81 3.74 -17.21 3.78
C ALA A 81 2.25 -17.00 4.06
N SER A 82 1.71 -17.70 5.06
CA SER A 82 0.35 -17.47 5.53
C SER A 82 0.28 -16.30 6.51
N GLY A 83 -0.87 -15.63 6.57
CA GLY A 83 -1.12 -14.55 7.53
C GLY A 83 -0.52 -13.20 7.17
N VAL A 84 0.09 -13.04 5.98
CA VAL A 84 0.54 -11.73 5.49
C VAL A 84 -0.69 -10.85 5.24
N LEU A 85 -0.66 -9.63 5.79
CA LEU A 85 -1.78 -8.68 5.73
C LEU A 85 -1.65 -7.72 4.55
N GLY A 86 -0.42 -7.38 4.19
CA GLY A 86 -0.09 -6.62 3.01
C GLY A 86 1.41 -6.68 2.75
N PHE A 87 1.80 -6.24 1.55
CA PHE A 87 3.17 -5.84 1.27
C PHE A 87 3.18 -4.78 0.16
N PHE A 88 4.18 -3.91 0.15
CA PHE A 88 4.44 -3.00 -0.96
C PHE A 88 5.91 -3.07 -1.36
N TYR A 89 6.17 -3.10 -2.67
CA TYR A 89 7.54 -2.97 -3.16
C TYR A 89 8.11 -1.58 -2.88
N LEU A 90 9.36 -1.54 -2.40
CA LEU A 90 10.15 -0.31 -2.30
C LEU A 90 10.32 0.34 -3.69
N PRO A 91 10.51 1.68 -3.75
CA PRO A 91 10.86 2.40 -4.97
C PRO A 91 12.10 1.83 -5.66
N THR A 92 11.89 1.07 -6.72
CA THR A 92 12.97 0.59 -7.59
C THR A 92 12.70 1.05 -9.01
N SER A 93 13.69 1.69 -9.63
CA SER A 93 13.65 1.98 -11.06
C SER A 93 13.70 0.66 -11.84
N PRO A 94 12.92 0.46 -12.92
CA PRO A 94 12.01 1.38 -13.61
C PRO A 94 10.51 0.99 -13.52
N ASN A 95 10.03 0.35 -12.45
CA ASN A 95 8.71 -0.30 -12.47
C ASN A 95 7.60 0.47 -11.71
N GLN A 96 6.36 0.32 -12.20
CA GLN A 96 5.14 0.60 -11.42
C GLN A 96 5.17 -0.26 -10.16
N GLN A 97 5.15 0.37 -9.00
CA GLN A 97 5.23 -0.33 -7.72
C GLN A 97 3.87 -0.91 -7.38
N GLN A 98 3.86 -2.13 -6.86
CA GLN A 98 2.63 -2.84 -6.52
C GLN A 98 2.50 -2.96 -5.01
N GLY A 99 1.32 -2.60 -4.52
CA GLY A 99 0.88 -2.85 -3.15
C GLY A 99 -0.17 -3.93 -3.15
N TRP A 100 0.10 -5.02 -2.44
CA TRP A 100 -0.80 -6.15 -2.29
C TRP A 100 -1.46 -6.08 -0.91
N PHE A 101 -2.79 -6.16 -0.86
CA PHE A 101 -3.57 -6.04 0.37
C PHE A 101 -4.49 -7.23 0.52
N ASN A 102 -4.34 -7.95 1.63
CA ASN A 102 -5.10 -9.16 1.92
C ASN A 102 -6.45 -8.81 2.56
N ARG A 103 -7.53 -8.94 1.80
CA ARG A 103 -8.89 -8.65 2.27
C ARG A 103 -9.46 -9.64 3.27
N ASP A 104 -8.86 -10.82 3.37
CA ASP A 104 -9.20 -11.83 4.37
C ASP A 104 -8.31 -11.69 5.62
N GLY A 105 -7.41 -10.70 5.61
CA GLY A 105 -6.48 -10.42 6.69
C GLY A 105 -7.16 -9.86 7.93
N ILE A 106 -6.52 -10.06 9.08
CA ILE A 106 -6.97 -9.51 10.36
C ILE A 106 -7.07 -7.98 10.25
N GLY A 107 -8.20 -7.43 10.69
CA GLY A 107 -8.45 -5.98 10.64
C GLY A 107 -8.98 -5.48 9.31
N TRP A 108 -9.02 -6.32 8.27
CA TRP A 108 -9.72 -6.00 7.04
C TRP A 108 -11.20 -6.35 7.18
N ASP A 109 -12.03 -5.34 7.41
CA ASP A 109 -13.38 -5.53 7.90
C ASP A 109 -14.46 -5.07 6.90
N GLN A 110 -14.16 -5.24 5.61
CA GLN A 110 -15.03 -4.88 4.48
C GLN A 110 -16.48 -5.38 4.66
N ALA A 111 -16.66 -6.60 5.17
CA ALA A 111 -17.98 -7.22 5.35
C ALA A 111 -18.61 -6.95 6.74
N ASN A 112 -17.82 -6.49 7.70
CA ASN A 112 -18.23 -6.29 9.10
C ASN A 112 -17.55 -5.03 9.64
N ALA A 113 -18.05 -3.85 9.26
CA ALA A 113 -17.49 -2.54 9.61
C ALA A 113 -17.45 -2.31 11.14
N ASN A 114 -16.41 -2.84 11.76
CA ASN A 114 -16.13 -2.88 13.19
C ASN A 114 -15.04 -1.86 13.56
N GLY A 115 -14.60 -1.01 12.63
CA GLY A 115 -13.54 -0.03 12.88
C GLY A 115 -12.18 -0.40 12.29
N GLY A 116 -12.05 -1.53 11.59
CA GLY A 116 -10.78 -2.08 11.12
C GLY A 116 -10.15 -1.27 9.99
N LEU A 117 -10.97 -0.76 9.07
CA LEU A 117 -10.56 0.08 7.96
C LEU A 117 -10.61 1.59 8.27
N GLU A 118 -11.13 1.98 9.41
CA GLU A 118 -11.20 3.36 9.90
C GLU A 118 -9.84 3.81 10.46
N GLN A 119 -9.60 5.12 10.53
CA GLN A 119 -8.37 5.65 11.12
C GLN A 119 -8.18 5.18 12.57
N GLY A 120 -7.06 4.50 12.83
CA GLY A 120 -6.75 3.82 14.11
C GLY A 120 -7.06 2.33 14.10
N GLY A 121 -7.82 1.84 13.12
CA GLY A 121 -8.07 0.44 12.85
C GLY A 121 -6.86 -0.28 12.27
N TYR A 122 -6.80 -1.60 12.47
CA TYR A 122 -5.63 -2.40 12.11
C TYR A 122 -5.45 -2.55 10.59
N GLY A 123 -6.55 -2.64 9.82
CA GLY A 123 -6.51 -2.61 8.35
C GLY A 123 -6.06 -1.26 7.82
N PHE A 124 -6.51 -0.16 8.42
CA PHE A 124 -6.06 1.19 8.06
C PHE A 124 -4.57 1.40 8.37
N ILE A 125 -4.10 0.96 9.54
CA ILE A 125 -2.67 1.01 9.90
C ILE A 125 -1.85 0.19 8.90
N THR A 126 -2.35 -0.96 8.45
CA THR A 126 -1.70 -1.75 7.39
C THR A 126 -1.59 -0.93 6.09
N MET A 127 -2.65 -0.22 5.66
CA MET A 127 -2.56 0.67 4.49
C MET A 127 -1.46 1.73 4.65
N VAL A 128 -1.43 2.41 5.80
CA VAL A 128 -0.43 3.46 6.07
C VAL A 128 1.00 2.89 6.08
N HIS A 129 1.18 1.73 6.70
CA HIS A 129 2.44 0.99 6.77
C HIS A 129 2.96 0.65 5.38
N GLU A 130 2.14 -0.01 4.56
CA GLU A 130 2.54 -0.44 3.22
C GLU A 130 2.79 0.75 2.29
N LEU A 131 2.01 1.83 2.41
CA LEU A 131 2.33 3.07 1.69
C LEU A 131 3.68 3.64 2.12
N GLY A 132 4.09 3.50 3.38
CA GLY A 132 5.44 3.87 3.83
C GLY A 132 6.54 3.13 3.05
N HIS A 133 6.37 1.83 2.82
CA HIS A 133 7.26 1.06 1.96
C HIS A 133 7.25 1.59 0.52
N ALA A 134 6.08 1.89 -0.06
CA ALA A 134 5.99 2.48 -1.39
C ALA A 134 6.70 3.84 -1.51
N LEU A 135 6.94 4.54 -0.39
CA LEU A 135 7.67 5.80 -0.35
C LEU A 135 9.17 5.62 -0.12
N GLY A 136 9.62 4.41 0.24
CA GLY A 136 11.02 4.06 0.44
C GLY A 136 11.42 3.77 1.89
N LEU A 137 10.48 3.79 2.84
CA LEU A 137 10.76 3.52 4.24
C LEU A 137 10.89 2.00 4.49
N SER A 138 11.83 1.59 5.33
CA SER A 138 11.97 0.20 5.79
C SER A 138 11.24 -0.02 7.12
N HIS A 139 11.20 -1.28 7.57
CA HIS A 139 10.92 -1.61 8.98
C HIS A 139 12.00 -1.04 9.91
#